data_AF-A0A6A6TWV3-F1
#
_entry.id   AF-A0A6A6TWV3-F1
#
_cell.length_a   1.000
_cell.length_b   1.000
_cell.length_c   1.000
_cell.angle_alpha   90.00
_cell.angle_beta   90.00
_cell.angle_gamma   90.00
#
_symmetry.space_group_name_H-M   'P 1'
#
loop_
_entity.id
_entity.type
_entity.pdbx_description
1 polymer ?
#
loop_
_entity_poly.entity_id
_entity_poly.type
_entity_poly.pdbx_seq_one_letter_code
_entity_poly.pdbx_strand_id
1 'polypeptide(L)' 'MHASIISAFFLSLMASAAPTGCTQYTVKDGDYCSGIANANGITLQQFYDYNGGNGKFGGADCPSLWVGTVVCVSAP' A
#
# COMPACT_ATOMS: atom_id res chain seq x y z
N MET A 1 11.00 -15.99 -22.16
CA MET A 1 11.41 -14.92 -23.10
C MET A 1 10.83 -13.62 -22.58
N HIS A 2 11.45 -12.90 -21.65
CA HIS A 2 12.86 -12.51 -21.51
C HIS A 2 13.45 -13.16 -20.23
N ALA A 3 14.39 -14.11 -20.26
CA ALA A 3 15.82 -13.94 -20.55
C ALA A 3 16.37 -12.69 -19.82
N SER A 4 17.19 -12.75 -18.78
CA SER A 4 18.32 -13.67 -18.61
C SER A 4 19.02 -13.41 -17.25
N ILE A 5 19.33 -14.48 -16.50
CA ILE A 5 20.60 -14.72 -15.78
C ILE A 5 21.34 -13.52 -15.15
N ILE A 6 21.09 -13.18 -13.88
CA ILE A 6 22.16 -12.73 -12.97
C ILE A 6 21.83 -13.12 -11.52
N SER A 7 22.52 -14.17 -11.05
CA SER A 7 22.92 -14.37 -9.65
C SER A 7 21.82 -14.61 -8.61
N ALA A 8 22.18 -15.29 -7.54
CA ALA A 8 21.36 -15.60 -6.37
C ALA A 8 21.02 -14.33 -5.54
N PHE A 9 20.37 -13.35 -6.18
CA PHE A 9 20.01 -12.03 -5.65
C PHE A 9 18.53 -11.68 -5.87
N PHE A 10 17.72 -12.61 -6.39
CA PHE A 10 16.31 -12.37 -6.71
C PHE A 10 15.31 -13.27 -5.95
N LEU A 11 15.67 -13.70 -4.74
CA LEU A 11 14.72 -14.28 -3.78
C LEU A 11 14.19 -13.23 -2.78
N SER A 12 13.89 -12.01 -3.24
CA SER A 12 13.28 -10.97 -2.39
C SER A 12 12.25 -10.11 -3.14
N LEU A 13 11.66 -10.63 -4.22
CA LEU A 13 10.97 -9.78 -5.19
C LEU A 13 9.72 -9.05 -4.66
N MET A 14 9.11 -9.35 -3.50
CA MET A 14 7.93 -8.59 -3.04
C MET A 14 7.82 -8.45 -1.52
N ALA A 15 8.93 -8.24 -0.80
CA ALA A 15 8.80 -7.59 0.50
C ALA A 15 8.62 -6.10 0.22
N SER A 16 7.40 -5.67 -0.13
CA SER A 16 6.98 -4.28 0.04
C SER A 16 7.36 -3.95 1.48
N ALA A 17 8.44 -3.19 1.69
CA ALA A 17 8.90 -2.87 3.03
C ALA A 17 7.69 -2.33 3.77
N ALA A 18 7.19 -3.09 4.75
CA ALA A 18 5.99 -2.71 5.47
C ALA A 18 6.27 -1.30 6.01
N PRO A 19 5.37 -0.34 5.80
CA PRO A 19 5.69 1.02 6.11
C PRO A 19 5.98 1.13 7.62
N THR A 20 7.21 1.52 7.95
CA THR A 20 7.68 1.66 9.34
C THR A 20 7.38 3.07 9.85
N GLY A 21 7.20 3.22 11.17
CA GLY A 21 6.90 4.51 11.81
C GLY A 21 5.41 4.86 11.91
N CYS A 22 4.55 4.20 11.13
CA CYS A 22 3.10 4.42 11.17
C CYS A 22 2.33 3.25 11.80
N THR A 23 1.08 3.52 12.15
CA THR A 23 0.08 2.49 12.43
C THR A 23 -0.25 1.78 11.12
N GLN A 24 -0.04 0.48 11.08
CA GLN A 24 -0.24 -0.34 9.90
C GLN A 24 -1.66 -0.94 9.86
N TYR A 25 -2.22 -1.00 8.66
CA TYR A 25 -3.47 -1.69 8.36
C TYR A 25 -3.26 -2.67 7.21
N THR A 26 -3.81 -3.88 7.34
CA THR A 26 -3.79 -4.88 6.26
C THR A 26 -5.12 -4.85 5.53
N VAL A 27 -5.07 -4.56 4.23
CA VAL A 27 -6.23 -4.48 3.35
C VAL A 27 -6.97 -5.83 3.31
N LYS A 28 -8.29 -5.77 3.45
CA LYS A 28 -9.21 -6.89 3.41
C LYS A 28 -10.07 -6.83 2.15
N ASP A 29 -10.74 -7.94 1.86
CA ASP A 29 -11.70 -7.98 0.75
C ASP A 29 -12.84 -6.98 0.97
N GLY A 30 -13.17 -6.24 -0.09
CA GLY A 30 -14.16 -5.14 -0.04
C GLY A 30 -13.64 -3.80 0.50
N ASP A 31 -12.37 -3.72 0.92
CA ASP A 31 -11.78 -2.44 1.31
C ASP A 31 -11.47 -1.56 0.11
N TYR A 32 -11.61 -0.25 0.32
CA TYR A 32 -11.20 0.81 -0.59
C TYR A 32 -10.63 1.97 0.24
N CYS A 33 -9.79 2.82 -0.37
CA CYS A 33 -8.98 3.77 0.41
C CYS A 33 -9.79 4.76 1.25
N SER A 34 -10.89 5.30 0.73
CA SER A 34 -11.72 6.22 1.53
C SER A 34 -12.42 5.52 2.68
N GLY A 35 -12.81 4.25 2.51
CA GLY A 35 -13.36 3.40 3.57
C GLY A 35 -12.34 3.15 4.69
N ILE A 36 -11.12 2.75 4.33
CA ILE A 36 -10.02 2.57 5.30
C ILE A 36 -9.70 3.88 6.01
N ALA A 37 -9.56 4.98 5.26
CA ALA A 37 -9.25 6.30 5.81
C ALA A 37 -10.31 6.74 6.83
N ASN A 38 -11.60 6.64 6.47
CA ASN A 38 -12.72 7.00 7.34
C ASN A 38 -12.77 6.11 8.60
N ALA A 39 -12.59 4.80 8.44
CA ALA A 39 -12.55 3.86 9.57
C ALA A 39 -11.42 4.14 10.57
N ASN A 40 -10.36 4.81 10.12
CA ASN A 40 -9.22 5.23 10.95
C ASN A 40 -9.22 6.72 11.29
N GLY A 41 -10.30 7.44 10.98
CA GLY A 41 -10.47 8.86 11.34
C GLY A 41 -9.53 9.82 10.61
N ILE A 42 -9.01 9.44 9.44
CA ILE A 42 -8.15 10.28 8.60
C ILE A 42 -8.83 10.61 7.27
N THR A 43 -8.40 11.72 6.66
CA THR A 43 -8.85 12.08 5.31
C THR A 43 -8.23 11.17 4.26
N LEU A 44 -8.90 11.01 3.11
CA LEU A 44 -8.35 10.29 1.97
C LEU A 44 -7.00 10.89 1.51
N GLN A 45 -6.86 12.22 1.58
CA GLN A 45 -5.62 12.91 1.26
C GLN A 45 -4.49 12.51 2.23
N GLN A 46 -4.74 12.52 3.54
CA GLN A 46 -3.76 12.06 4.54
C GLN A 46 -3.36 10.60 4.31
N PHE A 47 -4.33 9.73 4.00
CA PHE A 47 -4.05 8.34 3.67
C PHE A 47 -3.09 8.24 2.46
N TYR A 48 -3.31 9.01 1.41
CA TYR A 48 -2.37 9.06 0.28
C TYR A 48 -1.01 9.59 0.69
N ASP A 49 -0.95 10.68 1.46
CA ASP A 49 0.30 11.30 1.90
C ASP A 49 1.16 10.31 2.70
N TYR A 50 0.54 9.52 3.59
CA TYR A 50 1.25 8.49 4.38
C TYR A 50 1.73 7.31 3.55
N ASN A 51 1.15 7.08 2.38
CA ASN A 51 1.41 5.90 1.56
C ASN A 51 2.16 6.19 0.26
N GLY A 52 2.69 7.41 0.05
CA GLY A 52 3.47 7.75 -1.15
C GLY A 52 2.66 8.33 -2.31
N GLY A 53 1.48 8.88 -2.01
CA GLY A 53 0.67 9.68 -2.92
C GLY A 53 -0.44 8.92 -3.65
N ASN A 54 -1.33 9.69 -4.28
CA ASN A 54 -2.55 9.22 -4.96
C ASN A 54 -2.26 8.21 -6.11
N GLY A 55 -1.09 8.30 -6.74
CA GLY A 55 -0.70 7.44 -7.86
C GLY A 55 -0.40 5.99 -7.48
N LYS A 56 -0.07 5.70 -6.21
CA LYS A 56 0.36 4.36 -5.80
C LYS A 56 -0.73 3.30 -5.96
N PHE A 57 -1.98 3.69 -5.78
CA PHE A 57 -3.12 2.76 -5.78
C PHE A 57 -4.09 2.98 -6.94
N GLY A 58 -3.70 3.77 -7.94
CA GLY A 58 -4.51 3.98 -9.15
C GLY A 58 -5.56 5.09 -9.05
N GLY A 59 -5.43 6.04 -8.13
CA GLY A 59 -6.31 7.20 -8.02
C GLY A 59 -7.40 7.10 -6.95
N ALA A 60 -8.50 7.84 -7.15
CA ALA A 60 -9.63 7.91 -6.23
C ALA A 60 -10.16 6.50 -5.88
N ASP A 61 -10.34 6.26 -4.58
CA ASP A 61 -10.78 4.97 -4.01
C ASP A 61 -9.89 3.75 -4.31
N CYS A 62 -8.72 3.97 -4.91
CA CYS A 62 -7.66 2.98 -5.03
C CYS A 62 -8.05 1.69 -5.75
N PRO A 63 -8.37 1.74 -7.06
CA PRO A 63 -8.76 0.56 -7.83
C PRO A 63 -7.67 -0.52 -7.93
N SER A 64 -6.41 -0.14 -7.70
CA SER A 64 -5.27 -1.06 -7.67
C SER A 64 -4.88 -1.48 -6.26
N LEU A 65 -5.78 -1.38 -5.27
CA LEU A 65 -5.52 -1.84 -3.91
C LEU A 65 -5.74 -3.35 -3.81
N TRP A 66 -4.70 -4.09 -3.42
CA TRP A 66 -4.75 -5.55 -3.35
C TRP A 66 -5.00 -5.99 -1.92
N VAL A 67 -5.85 -7.02 -1.74
CA VAL A 67 -6.03 -7.68 -0.44
C VAL A 67 -4.68 -8.22 0.06
N GLY A 68 -4.40 -8.05 1.35
CA GLY A 68 -3.13 -8.40 1.97
C GLY A 68 -2.04 -7.32 1.85
N THR A 69 -2.31 -6.21 1.14
CA THR A 69 -1.41 -5.05 1.14
C THR A 69 -1.37 -4.41 2.52
N VAL A 70 -0.18 -4.08 2.99
CA VAL A 70 0.00 -3.30 4.23
C VAL A 70 0.11 -1.81 3.88
N VAL A 71 -0.71 -1.00 4.52
CA VAL A 71 -0.79 0.46 4.34
C VAL A 71 -0.65 1.19 5.68
N CYS A 72 -0.21 2.44 5.64
CA CYS A 72 -0.25 3.33 6.80
C CYS A 72 -1.64 3.94 6.99
N VAL A 73 -2.10 3.98 8.24
CA VAL A 73 -3.30 4.72 8.66
C VAL A 73 -3.00 5.80 9.70
N SER A 74 -1.72 6.08 9.95
CA SER A 74 -1.25 7.27 10.65
C SER A 74 -0.03 7.85 9.94
N ALA A 75 0.37 9.05 10.32
CA ALA A 75 1.66 9.59 9.91
C ALA A 75 2.79 8.59 10.30
N PRO A 76 3.80 8.38 9.43
CA PRO A 76 5.02 7.66 9.78
C PRO A 76 5.90 8.40 10.80
#